data_AF-K3X8S4-F1
#
_entry.id   AF-K3X8S4-F1
#
_cell.length_a   1.000
_cell.length_b   1.000
_cell.length_c   1.000
_cell.angle_alpha   90.00
_cell.angle_beta   90.00
_cell.angle_gamma   90.00
#
_symmetry.space_group_name_H-M   'P 1'
#
loop_
_entity.id
_entity.type
_entity.pdbx_description
1 polymer ?
#
loop_
_entity_poly.entity_id
_entity_poly.type
_entity_poly.pdbx_seq_one_letter_code
_entity_poly.pdbx_strand_id
1 'polypeptide(L)'
;YLDVVVEDIKRESVKPTNRGFGFRQVHSKLSVPHLNHLLEMEPTLFRDNIKFAVRGVQLLQAEAEDSKKELLDRRDSTQNTKELEHLSACLAFTSVFSGRLNGLRLILLYQKLLLLQCRHWRDPTDSILLQTLLEYIQLPRSYAGSMFPMARCMIKTGQGNPLEWSKHLPQQENNYLAKLSSSSELAFCDSSPTYFGPGDELVIHIRARNIKHVTAHLYEFRSADYYSRFRKEIPGSINVDGLLPNDEQHIDLSHFHGFQFRFREPGPNVESSLSKCLKMGKLAALFSEKGFYDTLNGSR
;
A
#
# COMPACT_ATOMS: atom_id res chain seq x y z
N TYR A 1 -2.72 -42.88 1.29
CA TYR A 1 -2.56 -41.97 0.13
C TYR A 1 -1.59 -40.83 0.40
N LEU A 2 -1.35 -40.47 1.67
CA LEU A 2 -0.29 -39.53 2.05
C LEU A 2 1.10 -40.05 1.63
N ASP A 3 1.34 -41.35 1.73
CA ASP A 3 2.60 -41.99 1.30
C ASP A 3 2.89 -41.77 -0.19
N VAL A 4 1.84 -41.75 -1.02
CA VAL A 4 1.96 -41.48 -2.46
C VAL A 4 2.45 -40.04 -2.70
N VAL A 5 2.00 -39.08 -1.90
CA VAL A 5 2.44 -37.67 -1.99
C VAL A 5 3.91 -37.54 -1.58
N VAL A 6 4.31 -38.26 -0.53
CA VAL A 6 5.71 -38.30 -0.08
C VAL A 6 6.61 -38.90 -1.15
N GLU A 7 6.22 -40.03 -1.74
CA GLU A 7 6.97 -40.66 -2.83
C GLU A 7 7.11 -39.74 -4.04
N ASP A 8 6.05 -39.06 -4.45
CA ASP A 8 6.09 -38.14 -5.60
C ASP A 8 7.10 -37.01 -5.38
N ILE A 9 7.16 -36.44 -4.18
CA ILE A 9 8.13 -35.38 -3.86
C ILE A 9 9.54 -35.94 -3.71
N LYS A 10 9.72 -37.13 -3.13
CA LYS A 10 11.03 -37.82 -3.08
C LYS A 10 11.56 -38.10 -4.48
N ARG A 11 10.70 -38.49 -5.42
CA ARG A 11 11.11 -38.71 -6.82
C ARG A 11 11.56 -37.40 -7.47
N GLU A 12 10.82 -36.32 -7.27
CA GLU A 12 11.14 -35.00 -7.83
C GLU A 12 12.44 -34.42 -7.24
N SER A 13 12.75 -34.68 -5.97
CA SER A 13 14.00 -34.22 -5.34
C SER A 13 15.24 -34.95 -5.86
N VAL A 14 15.11 -36.22 -6.27
CA VAL A 14 16.19 -37.00 -6.88
C VAL A 14 16.37 -36.69 -8.36
N LYS A 15 15.27 -36.57 -9.10
CA LYS A 15 15.28 -36.21 -10.53
C LYS A 15 14.13 -35.23 -10.81
N PRO A 16 14.42 -33.98 -11.22
CA PRO A 16 13.36 -33.03 -11.54
C PRO A 16 12.62 -33.51 -12.79
N THR A 17 11.39 -33.99 -12.60
CA THR A 17 10.54 -34.53 -13.66
C THR A 17 9.35 -33.61 -13.99
N ASN A 18 9.31 -32.41 -13.42
CA ASN A 18 8.20 -31.46 -13.53
C ASN A 18 6.88 -32.03 -12.97
N ARG A 19 6.96 -33.12 -12.18
CA ARG A 19 5.85 -33.84 -11.55
C ARG A 19 5.84 -33.63 -10.03
N GLY A 20 6.23 -32.43 -9.60
CA GLY A 20 6.27 -32.06 -8.19
C GLY A 20 4.89 -31.88 -7.55
N PHE A 21 4.89 -31.27 -6.36
CA PHE A 21 3.66 -31.05 -5.61
C PHE A 21 2.61 -30.25 -6.41
N GLY A 22 1.40 -30.79 -6.53
CA GLY A 22 0.29 -30.24 -7.30
C GLY A 22 0.03 -30.96 -8.63
N PHE A 23 0.89 -31.91 -9.02
CA PHE A 23 0.74 -32.64 -10.29
C PHE A 23 -0.44 -33.63 -10.30
N ARG A 24 -0.63 -34.42 -9.23
CA ARG A 24 -1.71 -35.39 -9.14
C ARG A 24 -2.94 -34.81 -8.44
N GLN A 25 -4.14 -35.26 -8.84
CA GLN A 25 -5.40 -34.91 -8.18
C GLN A 25 -5.46 -35.32 -6.69
N VAL A 26 -4.66 -36.29 -6.25
CA VAL A 26 -4.57 -36.62 -4.83
C VAL A 26 -3.99 -35.48 -3.99
N HIS A 27 -3.19 -34.57 -4.58
CA HIS A 27 -2.62 -33.43 -3.85
C HIS A 27 -3.67 -32.33 -3.62
N SER A 28 -4.65 -32.20 -4.53
CA SER A 28 -5.73 -31.21 -4.37
C SER A 28 -6.75 -31.62 -3.30
N LYS A 29 -6.84 -32.92 -2.97
CA LYS A 29 -7.73 -33.47 -1.94
C LYS A 29 -7.18 -33.37 -0.50
N LEU A 30 -5.98 -32.81 -0.32
CA LEU A 30 -5.38 -32.64 1.00
C LEU A 30 -6.14 -31.55 1.79
N SER A 31 -6.33 -31.80 3.09
CA SER A 31 -6.88 -30.86 4.07
C SER A 31 -5.76 -30.35 4.98
N VAL A 32 -6.03 -29.33 5.79
CA VAL A 32 -5.02 -28.76 6.72
C VAL A 32 -4.43 -29.84 7.67
N PRO A 33 -5.23 -30.74 8.28
CA PRO A 33 -4.67 -31.84 9.09
C PRO A 33 -3.73 -32.76 8.30
N HIS A 34 -4.07 -33.06 7.03
CA HIS A 34 -3.21 -33.88 6.19
C HIS A 34 -1.88 -33.19 5.87
N LEU A 35 -1.87 -31.87 5.69
CA LEU A 35 -0.63 -31.10 5.48
C LEU A 35 0.24 -31.09 6.74
N ASN A 36 -0.35 -30.92 7.93
CA ASN A 36 0.39 -30.97 9.18
C ASN A 36 1.01 -32.36 9.40
N HIS A 37 0.26 -33.43 9.14
CA HIS A 37 0.79 -34.80 9.22
C HIS A 37 1.97 -35.04 8.25
N LEU A 38 1.92 -34.48 7.04
CA LEU A 38 3.02 -34.57 6.08
C LEU A 38 4.27 -33.79 6.55
N LEU A 39 4.07 -32.64 7.18
CA LEU A 39 5.17 -31.85 7.79
C LEU A 39 5.82 -32.57 8.96
N GLU A 40 5.03 -33.29 9.77
CA GLU A 40 5.51 -34.09 10.90
C GLU A 40 6.29 -35.33 10.43
N MET A 41 5.78 -36.03 9.41
CA MET A 41 6.45 -37.23 8.89
C MET A 41 7.79 -36.92 8.21
N GLU A 42 7.84 -35.92 7.33
CA GLU A 42 9.01 -35.68 6.47
C GLU A 42 9.32 -34.17 6.34
N PRO A 43 9.75 -33.49 7.43
CA PRO A 43 9.89 -32.04 7.47
C PRO A 43 10.86 -31.48 6.43
N THR A 44 11.94 -32.21 6.12
CA THR A 44 12.98 -31.79 5.17
C THR A 44 12.48 -31.69 3.74
N LEU A 45 11.48 -32.52 3.36
CA LEU A 45 10.91 -32.51 2.01
C LEU A 45 9.92 -31.36 1.79
N PHE A 46 9.22 -30.95 2.84
CA PHE A 46 8.09 -30.02 2.74
C PHE A 46 8.41 -28.59 3.18
N ARG A 47 9.37 -28.37 4.10
CA ARG A 47 9.70 -27.04 4.65
C ARG A 47 10.16 -26.02 3.60
N ASP A 48 10.74 -26.48 2.50
CA ASP A 48 11.22 -25.63 1.40
C ASP A 48 10.25 -25.55 0.22
N ASN A 49 9.13 -26.29 0.27
CA ASN A 49 8.22 -26.42 -0.85
C ASN A 49 7.15 -25.30 -0.86
N ILE A 50 7.36 -24.31 -1.73
CA ILE A 50 6.48 -23.14 -1.84
C ILE A 50 5.05 -23.54 -2.23
N LYS A 51 4.89 -24.47 -3.20
CA LYS A 51 3.56 -24.90 -3.66
C LYS A 51 2.78 -25.59 -2.55
N PHE A 52 3.47 -26.34 -1.71
CA PHE A 52 2.88 -26.99 -0.53
C PHE A 52 2.40 -25.96 0.50
N ALA A 53 3.24 -25.00 0.85
CA ALA A 53 2.87 -23.95 1.82
C ALA A 53 1.73 -23.06 1.32
N VAL A 54 1.76 -22.67 0.04
CA VAL A 54 0.68 -21.89 -0.59
C VAL A 54 -0.65 -22.65 -0.53
N ARG A 55 -0.65 -23.97 -0.75
CA ARG A 55 -1.87 -24.78 -0.62
C ARG A 55 -2.42 -24.76 0.80
N GLY A 56 -1.57 -24.82 1.83
CA GLY A 56 -2.02 -24.71 3.22
C GLY A 56 -2.67 -23.37 3.52
N VAL A 57 -2.09 -22.26 3.04
CA VAL A 57 -2.69 -20.93 3.18
C VAL A 57 -4.04 -20.84 2.45
N GLN A 58 -4.15 -21.40 1.24
CA GLN A 58 -5.43 -21.43 0.50
C GLN A 58 -6.52 -22.24 1.21
N LEU A 59 -6.16 -23.34 1.89
CA LEU A 59 -7.13 -24.14 2.65
C LEU A 59 -7.60 -23.39 3.89
N LEU A 60 -6.69 -22.74 4.62
CA LEU A 60 -7.04 -21.87 5.74
C LEU A 60 -7.91 -20.68 5.31
N GLN A 61 -7.70 -20.17 4.08
CA GLN A 61 -8.54 -19.13 3.48
C GLN A 61 -9.94 -19.66 3.17
N ALA A 62 -10.03 -20.84 2.55
CA ALA A 62 -11.32 -21.46 2.25
C ALA A 62 -12.15 -21.75 3.52
N GLU A 63 -11.51 -22.22 4.60
CA GLU A 63 -12.16 -22.42 5.90
C GLU A 63 -12.70 -21.11 6.51
N ALA A 64 -12.02 -19.98 6.26
CA ALA A 64 -12.49 -18.66 6.68
C ALA A 64 -13.56 -18.07 5.73
N GLU A 65 -13.57 -18.48 4.46
CA GLU A 65 -14.43 -17.97 3.39
C GLU A 65 -15.80 -18.65 3.28
N ASP A 66 -16.06 -19.78 3.94
CA ASP A 66 -17.41 -20.37 4.05
C ASP A 66 -18.44 -19.39 4.69
N SER A 67 -17.98 -18.23 5.17
CA SER A 67 -18.78 -17.10 5.69
C SER A 67 -18.87 -15.88 4.75
N LYS A 68 -18.25 -15.85 3.56
CA LYS A 68 -18.07 -14.65 2.72
C LYS A 68 -18.98 -14.64 1.48
N LYS A 69 -20.01 -13.80 1.49
CA LYS A 69 -20.69 -13.30 0.26
C LYS A 69 -20.73 -11.78 0.14
N GLU A 70 -20.23 -11.04 1.13
CA GLU A 70 -20.30 -9.58 1.15
C GLU A 70 -18.93 -8.92 0.90
N LEU A 71 -18.96 -7.81 0.18
CA LEU A 71 -17.83 -6.91 -0.06
C LEU A 71 -17.12 -6.58 1.26
N LEU A 72 -15.78 -6.62 1.26
CA LEU A 72 -14.93 -6.28 2.42
C LEU A 72 -15.19 -4.84 2.88
N ASP A 73 -16.04 -4.62 3.89
CA ASP A 73 -16.13 -3.33 4.56
C ASP A 73 -15.09 -3.26 5.66
N ARG A 74 -13.98 -2.55 5.38
CA ARG A 74 -12.89 -2.33 6.35
C ARG A 74 -13.34 -1.56 7.60
N ARG A 75 -14.58 -1.05 7.65
CA ARG A 75 -15.13 -0.41 8.85
C ARG A 75 -15.81 -1.39 9.79
N ASP A 76 -16.18 -2.59 9.34
CA ASP A 76 -16.78 -3.61 10.19
C ASP A 76 -15.74 -4.19 11.16
N SER A 77 -15.93 -3.88 12.44
CA SER A 77 -15.05 -4.35 13.51
C SER A 77 -15.03 -5.88 13.62
N THR A 78 -16.14 -6.55 13.33
CA THR A 78 -16.28 -8.01 13.49
C THR A 78 -15.64 -8.76 12.32
N GLN A 79 -15.76 -8.23 11.11
CA GLN A 79 -15.08 -8.77 9.94
C GLN A 79 -13.56 -8.57 10.05
N ASN A 80 -13.11 -7.39 10.51
CA ASN A 80 -11.69 -7.12 10.74
C ASN A 80 -11.07 -8.04 11.80
N THR A 81 -11.77 -8.35 12.89
CA THR A 81 -11.25 -9.28 13.91
C THR A 81 -11.11 -10.70 13.34
N LYS A 82 -12.10 -11.18 12.60
CA LYS A 82 -12.02 -12.50 11.94
C LYS A 82 -10.87 -12.58 10.93
N GLU A 83 -10.69 -11.53 10.13
CA GLU A 83 -9.59 -11.46 9.16
C GLU A 83 -8.22 -11.39 9.87
N LEU A 84 -8.11 -10.68 11.00
CA LEU A 84 -6.89 -10.66 11.82
C LEU A 84 -6.57 -12.03 12.44
N GLU A 85 -7.59 -12.76 12.92
CA GLU A 85 -7.44 -14.14 13.40
C GLU A 85 -6.98 -15.08 12.27
N HIS A 86 -7.61 -14.97 11.10
CA HIS A 86 -7.24 -15.73 9.91
C HIS A 86 -5.79 -15.47 9.46
N LEU A 87 -5.39 -14.19 9.36
CA LEU A 87 -4.01 -13.82 9.00
C LEU A 87 -3.01 -14.33 10.05
N SER A 88 -3.38 -14.31 11.33
CA SER A 88 -2.54 -14.84 12.40
C SER A 88 -2.41 -16.37 12.31
N ALA A 89 -3.46 -17.09 11.93
CA ALA A 89 -3.40 -18.53 11.65
C ALA A 89 -2.49 -18.83 10.44
N CYS A 90 -2.59 -18.05 9.35
CA CYS A 90 -1.72 -18.20 8.19
C CYS A 90 -0.24 -17.91 8.52
N LEU A 91 0.03 -16.90 9.35
CA LEU A 91 1.38 -16.59 9.82
C LEU A 91 1.93 -17.69 10.74
N ALA A 92 1.12 -18.24 11.64
CA ALA A 92 1.50 -19.37 12.47
C ALA A 92 1.84 -20.61 11.63
N PHE A 93 0.98 -20.95 10.65
CA PHE A 93 1.23 -22.06 9.73
C PHE A 93 2.52 -21.84 8.93
N THR A 94 2.67 -20.66 8.34
CA THR A 94 3.85 -20.35 7.54
C THR A 94 5.12 -20.24 8.38
N SER A 95 5.07 -20.00 9.69
CA SER A 95 6.28 -19.88 10.54
C SER A 95 7.16 -21.14 10.56
N VAL A 96 6.58 -22.32 10.36
CA VAL A 96 7.27 -23.64 10.43
C VAL A 96 8.20 -23.88 9.23
N PHE A 97 8.01 -23.13 8.15
CA PHE A 97 8.73 -23.31 6.90
C PHE A 97 10.09 -22.57 6.86
N SER A 98 10.90 -22.79 5.82
CA SER A 98 12.18 -22.11 5.69
C SER A 98 12.05 -20.64 5.26
N GLY A 99 13.19 -19.94 5.20
CA GLY A 99 13.27 -18.55 4.71
C GLY A 99 12.83 -18.33 3.26
N ARG A 100 12.65 -19.40 2.46
CA ARG A 100 12.10 -19.30 1.10
C ARG A 100 10.68 -18.74 1.07
N LEU A 101 9.92 -18.94 2.14
CA LEU A 101 8.55 -18.44 2.29
C LEU A 101 8.46 -17.04 2.90
N ASN A 102 9.60 -16.36 3.12
CA ASN A 102 9.60 -14.99 3.63
C ASN A 102 8.81 -14.02 2.72
N GLY A 103 8.80 -14.25 1.41
CA GLY A 103 7.97 -13.46 0.49
C GLY A 103 6.47 -13.55 0.81
N LEU A 104 5.97 -14.76 1.09
CA LEU A 104 4.57 -14.99 1.47
C LEU A 104 4.27 -14.41 2.86
N ARG A 105 5.18 -14.61 3.83
CA ARG A 105 5.05 -14.04 5.18
C ARG A 105 4.98 -12.52 5.16
N LEU A 106 5.79 -11.86 4.31
CA LEU A 106 5.76 -10.41 4.13
C LEU A 106 4.39 -9.93 3.62
N ILE A 107 3.80 -10.62 2.65
CA ILE A 107 2.47 -10.26 2.13
C ILE A 107 1.42 -10.38 3.25
N LEU A 108 1.43 -11.49 4.00
CA LEU A 108 0.50 -11.73 5.09
C LEU A 108 0.66 -10.71 6.24
N LEU A 109 1.89 -10.40 6.64
CA LEU A 109 2.17 -9.38 7.65
C LEU A 109 1.78 -7.98 7.19
N TYR A 110 2.02 -7.65 5.92
CA TYR A 110 1.58 -6.37 5.36
C TYR A 110 0.06 -6.22 5.39
N GLN A 111 -0.68 -7.27 5.03
CA GLN A 111 -2.15 -7.27 5.14
C GLN A 111 -2.60 -7.11 6.60
N LYS A 112 -1.94 -7.80 7.53
CA LYS A 112 -2.22 -7.68 8.97
C LYS A 112 -1.96 -6.26 9.48
N LEU A 113 -0.85 -5.63 9.05
CA LEU A 113 -0.52 -4.25 9.39
C LEU A 113 -1.56 -3.24 8.90
N LEU A 114 -2.08 -3.40 7.68
CA LEU A 114 -3.13 -2.53 7.17
C LEU A 114 -4.40 -2.56 8.04
N LEU A 115 -4.81 -3.76 8.47
CA LEU A 115 -5.97 -3.92 9.36
C LEU A 115 -5.71 -3.35 10.76
N LEU A 116 -4.53 -3.61 11.33
CA LEU A 116 -4.14 -3.08 12.63
C LEU A 116 -4.02 -1.55 12.60
N GLN A 117 -3.56 -0.96 11.50
CA GLN A 117 -3.52 0.49 11.34
C GLN A 117 -4.93 1.10 11.36
N CYS A 118 -5.89 0.47 10.67
CA CYS A 118 -7.29 0.91 10.73
C CYS A 118 -7.88 0.81 12.14
N ARG A 119 -7.50 -0.22 12.92
CA ARG A 119 -7.88 -0.36 14.33
C ARG A 119 -7.22 0.71 15.21
N HIS A 120 -5.94 0.97 15.01
CA HIS A 120 -5.16 1.93 15.77
C HIS A 120 -5.66 3.38 15.60
N TRP A 121 -6.23 3.73 14.43
CA TRP A 121 -6.93 5.01 14.27
C TRP A 121 -8.14 5.18 15.20
N ARG A 122 -8.74 4.07 15.68
CA ARG A 122 -9.84 4.09 16.64
C ARG A 122 -9.34 3.95 18.09
N ASP A 123 -8.24 3.23 18.30
CA ASP A 123 -7.62 2.99 19.61
C ASP A 123 -6.08 3.05 19.52
N PRO A 124 -5.46 4.19 19.90
CA PRO A 124 -4.00 4.40 19.78
C PRO A 124 -3.14 3.60 20.78
N THR A 125 -3.74 2.81 21.67
CA THR A 125 -3.01 2.08 22.71
C THR A 125 -2.52 0.70 22.27
N ASP A 126 -2.75 0.32 21.02
CA ASP A 126 -2.50 -1.02 20.50
C ASP A 126 -1.00 -1.32 20.28
N SER A 127 -0.39 -2.03 21.22
CA SER A 127 1.01 -2.50 21.13
C SER A 127 1.22 -3.59 20.06
N ILE A 128 0.14 -4.24 19.58
CA ILE A 128 0.19 -5.32 18.59
C ILE A 128 0.63 -4.77 17.22
N LEU A 129 0.25 -3.53 16.90
CA LEU A 129 0.67 -2.86 15.67
C LEU A 129 2.20 -2.72 15.62
N LEU A 130 2.80 -2.22 16.70
CA LEU A 130 4.24 -2.02 16.79
C LEU A 130 4.98 -3.36 16.73
N GLN A 131 4.50 -4.37 17.45
CA GLN A 131 5.10 -5.71 17.41
C GLN A 131 5.05 -6.31 16.00
N THR A 132 3.89 -6.25 15.34
CA THR A 132 3.72 -6.76 13.97
C THR A 132 4.61 -6.00 12.98
N LEU A 133 4.82 -4.69 13.20
CA LEU A 133 5.70 -3.87 12.38
C LEU A 133 7.17 -4.28 12.54
N LEU A 134 7.60 -4.53 13.77
CA LEU A 134 8.94 -5.02 14.06
C LEU A 134 9.18 -6.40 13.39
N GLU A 135 8.22 -7.32 13.50
CA GLU A 135 8.28 -8.63 12.83
C GLU A 135 8.40 -8.48 11.30
N TYR A 136 7.63 -7.57 10.71
CA TYR A 136 7.68 -7.28 9.27
C TYR A 136 9.04 -6.71 8.82
N ILE A 137 9.63 -5.84 9.63
CA ILE A 137 10.95 -5.24 9.34
C ILE A 137 12.08 -6.26 9.51
N GLN A 138 11.98 -7.13 10.52
CA GLN A 138 13.01 -8.12 10.84
C GLN A 138 13.07 -9.29 9.86
N LEU A 139 11.99 -9.54 9.10
CA LEU A 139 11.92 -10.66 8.17
C LEU A 139 12.96 -10.52 7.04
N PRO A 140 13.90 -11.48 6.89
CA PRO A 140 14.89 -11.44 5.82
C PRO A 140 14.19 -11.52 4.47
N ARG A 141 14.30 -10.49 3.64
CA ARG A 141 13.78 -10.56 2.28
C ARG A 141 14.65 -11.57 1.53
N SER A 142 14.06 -12.47 0.73
CA SER A 142 14.88 -13.41 -0.04
C SER A 142 15.56 -12.62 -1.18
N TYR A 143 16.78 -12.15 -0.92
CA TYR A 143 17.50 -11.15 -1.70
C TYR A 143 18.22 -11.77 -2.91
N ALA A 144 17.45 -12.17 -3.93
CA ALA A 144 17.97 -12.22 -5.30
C ALA A 144 17.24 -11.21 -6.22
N GLY A 145 15.96 -10.92 -5.94
CA GLY A 145 15.17 -9.89 -6.67
C GLY A 145 14.77 -8.66 -5.84
N SER A 146 14.99 -8.68 -4.53
CA SER A 146 14.48 -7.66 -3.58
C SER A 146 15.33 -6.38 -3.47
N MET A 147 16.57 -6.38 -3.97
CA MET A 147 17.44 -5.21 -3.80
C MET A 147 17.06 -4.08 -4.76
N PHE A 148 16.47 -4.43 -5.90
CA PHE A 148 16.05 -3.48 -6.91
C PHE A 148 14.93 -2.52 -6.46
N PRO A 149 13.77 -2.99 -5.92
CA PRO A 149 12.74 -2.07 -5.44
C PRO A 149 13.21 -1.21 -4.27
N MET A 150 14.06 -1.77 -3.40
CA MET A 150 14.62 -1.04 -2.27
C MET A 150 15.61 0.03 -2.72
N ALA A 151 16.54 -0.32 -3.62
CA ALA A 151 17.46 0.64 -4.24
C ALA A 151 16.68 1.75 -4.96
N ARG A 152 15.64 1.42 -5.74
CA ARG A 152 14.76 2.40 -6.37
C ARG A 152 14.09 3.31 -5.34
N CYS A 153 13.61 2.76 -4.23
CA CYS A 153 12.98 3.55 -3.17
C CYS A 153 14.00 4.49 -2.51
N MET A 154 15.14 3.97 -2.05
CA MET A 154 16.20 4.74 -1.39
C MET A 154 16.74 5.86 -2.29
N ILE A 155 16.94 5.58 -3.57
CA ILE A 155 17.35 6.60 -4.56
C ILE A 155 16.24 7.63 -4.77
N LYS A 156 14.97 7.21 -4.87
CA LYS A 156 13.83 8.13 -5.04
C LYS A 156 13.59 9.02 -3.84
N THR A 157 13.82 8.51 -2.63
CA THR A 157 13.64 9.23 -1.36
C THR A 157 14.89 10.00 -0.93
N GLY A 158 16.02 9.83 -1.64
CA GLY A 158 17.28 10.50 -1.31
C GLY A 158 17.93 9.96 -0.03
N GLN A 159 17.60 8.75 0.40
CA GLN A 159 18.13 8.16 1.62
C GLN A 159 19.39 7.32 1.35
N GLY A 160 20.48 7.64 2.05
CA GLY A 160 21.78 6.95 1.93
C GLY A 160 22.60 7.39 0.72
N ASN A 161 23.68 6.67 0.43
CA ASN A 161 24.57 6.99 -0.70
C ASN A 161 23.97 6.48 -2.03
N PRO A 162 23.60 7.37 -2.98
CA PRO A 162 22.99 6.97 -4.24
C PRO A 162 23.88 6.08 -5.10
N LEU A 163 25.21 6.26 -5.03
CA LEU A 163 26.19 5.45 -5.77
C LEU A 163 26.22 4.01 -5.27
N GLU A 164 26.08 3.80 -3.96
CA GLU A 164 25.99 2.45 -3.39
C GLU A 164 24.69 1.76 -3.81
N TRP A 165 23.56 2.46 -3.72
CA TRP A 165 22.27 1.91 -4.14
C TRP A 165 22.19 1.66 -5.64
N SER A 166 22.89 2.44 -6.46
CA SER A 166 22.92 2.27 -7.92
C SER A 166 23.46 0.91 -8.38
N LYS A 167 24.36 0.30 -7.60
CA LYS A 167 24.96 -1.03 -7.90
C LYS A 167 23.91 -2.14 -7.91
N HIS A 168 22.75 -1.89 -7.29
CA HIS A 168 21.66 -2.85 -7.16
C HIS A 168 20.54 -2.62 -8.19
N LEU A 169 20.72 -1.66 -9.11
CA LEU A 169 19.87 -1.49 -10.28
C LEU A 169 20.33 -2.45 -11.41
N PRO A 170 19.40 -3.05 -12.17
CA PRO A 170 19.73 -3.81 -13.36
C PRO A 170 20.56 -2.97 -14.35
N GLN A 171 21.53 -3.57 -15.04
CA GLN A 171 22.38 -2.86 -16.02
C GLN A 171 21.58 -2.15 -17.13
N GLN A 172 20.39 -2.64 -17.48
CA GLN A 172 19.48 -1.98 -18.44
C GLN A 172 18.89 -0.65 -17.91
N GLU A 173 18.99 -0.41 -16.60
CA GLU A 173 18.54 0.81 -15.92
C GLU A 173 19.68 1.79 -15.59
N ASN A 174 20.87 1.67 -16.18
CA ASN A 174 21.89 2.74 -16.03
C ASN A 174 21.36 4.12 -16.50
N ASN A 175 20.42 4.14 -17.46
CA ASN A 175 19.70 5.35 -17.87
C ASN A 175 18.58 5.78 -16.90
N TYR A 176 18.18 4.94 -15.94
CA TYR A 176 17.13 5.24 -14.96
C TYR A 176 17.56 6.32 -13.98
N LEU A 177 18.83 6.35 -13.57
CA LEU A 177 19.35 7.42 -12.70
C LEU A 177 19.44 8.76 -13.41
N ALA A 178 19.95 8.77 -14.64
CA ALA A 178 19.94 9.94 -15.49
C ALA A 178 18.51 10.44 -15.78
N LYS A 179 17.56 9.51 -15.96
CA LYS A 179 16.14 9.83 -16.11
C LYS A 179 15.52 10.40 -14.83
N LEU A 180 15.84 9.84 -13.66
CA LEU A 180 15.33 10.31 -12.37
C LEU A 180 15.88 11.67 -11.98
N SER A 181 17.18 11.91 -12.21
CA SER A 181 17.82 13.19 -11.90
C SER A 181 17.34 14.31 -12.81
N SER A 182 17.04 14.00 -14.08
CA SER A 182 16.51 14.96 -15.04
C SER A 182 14.99 15.16 -14.95
N SER A 183 14.24 14.18 -14.43
CA SER A 183 12.78 14.27 -14.32
C SER A 183 12.33 15.21 -13.21
N SER A 184 11.42 16.12 -13.54
CA SER A 184 10.62 16.87 -12.56
C SER A 184 9.38 16.07 -12.18
N GLU A 185 9.09 15.96 -10.89
CA GLU A 185 7.91 15.24 -10.36
C GLU A 185 7.23 16.10 -9.31
N LEU A 186 5.95 16.42 -9.48
CA LEU A 186 5.11 17.06 -8.47
C LEU A 186 3.92 16.14 -8.21
N ALA A 187 3.71 15.74 -6.97
CA ALA A 187 2.61 14.86 -6.59
C ALA A 187 2.12 15.19 -5.18
N PHE A 188 0.83 14.98 -4.94
CA PHE A 188 0.31 14.99 -3.58
C PHE A 188 0.79 13.76 -2.81
N CYS A 189 1.07 13.93 -1.52
CA CYS A 189 1.39 12.79 -0.65
C CYS A 189 0.11 12.04 -0.30
N ASP A 190 0.17 10.70 -0.30
CA ASP A 190 -0.94 9.81 0.13
C ASP A 190 -1.38 10.05 1.58
N SER A 191 -0.52 10.69 2.39
CA SER A 191 -0.79 11.09 3.77
C SER A 191 -1.61 12.38 3.89
N SER A 192 -1.91 13.06 2.77
CA SER A 192 -2.71 14.29 2.80
C SER A 192 -4.17 13.94 3.12
N PRO A 193 -4.84 14.68 4.01
CA PRO A 193 -6.26 14.46 4.28
C PRO A 193 -7.07 14.65 3.00
N THR A 194 -7.99 13.72 2.72
CA THR A 194 -8.92 13.80 1.58
C THR A 194 -10.25 14.46 1.95
N TYR A 195 -10.47 14.73 3.24
CA TYR A 195 -11.65 15.39 3.77
C TYR A 195 -11.25 16.37 4.87
N PHE A 196 -11.86 17.55 4.86
CA PHE A 196 -11.67 18.60 5.85
C PHE A 196 -13.03 18.99 6.43
N GLY A 197 -13.13 19.04 7.75
CA GLY A 197 -14.29 19.55 8.46
C GLY A 197 -14.38 21.08 8.38
N PRO A 198 -15.56 21.65 8.71
CA PRO A 198 -15.71 23.09 8.81
C PRO A 198 -14.84 23.65 9.94
N GLY A 199 -13.88 24.52 9.60
CA GLY A 199 -12.94 25.11 10.54
C GLY A 199 -11.61 24.37 10.69
N ASP A 200 -11.46 23.20 10.06
CA ASP A 200 -10.19 22.47 10.06
C ASP A 200 -9.11 23.24 9.27
N GLU A 201 -7.87 23.19 9.76
CA GLU A 201 -6.73 23.75 9.05
C GLU A 201 -6.47 22.93 7.77
N LEU A 202 -6.53 23.59 6.61
CA LEU A 202 -6.23 22.97 5.32
C LEU A 202 -4.71 22.77 5.21
N VAL A 203 -4.24 21.56 5.49
CA VAL A 203 -2.83 21.19 5.34
C VAL A 203 -2.69 20.14 4.25
N ILE A 204 -2.06 20.55 3.13
CA ILE A 204 -1.79 19.66 2.01
C ILE A 204 -0.30 19.37 1.95
N HIS A 205 0.06 18.10 1.83
CA HIS A 205 1.44 17.66 1.72
C HIS A 205 1.78 17.33 0.27
N ILE A 206 2.85 17.94 -0.23
CA ILE A 206 3.32 17.77 -1.60
C ILE A 206 4.74 17.21 -1.64
N ARG A 207 5.01 16.39 -2.66
CA ARG A 207 6.33 15.86 -3.00
C ARG A 207 6.75 16.47 -4.34
N ALA A 208 7.93 17.10 -4.39
CA ALA A 208 8.34 17.95 -5.51
C ALA A 208 9.80 17.72 -6.00
N ARG A 209 10.10 16.70 -6.81
CA ARG A 209 11.46 16.44 -7.31
C ARG A 209 11.87 17.42 -8.41
N ASN A 210 13.04 18.04 -8.28
CA ASN A 210 13.69 18.86 -9.31
C ASN A 210 12.79 19.99 -9.85
N ILE A 211 12.07 20.65 -8.93
CA ILE A 211 11.19 21.79 -9.20
C ILE A 211 11.68 22.97 -8.37
N LYS A 212 11.85 24.12 -9.04
CA LYS A 212 12.30 25.37 -8.41
C LYS A 212 11.14 26.23 -7.94
N HIS A 213 10.03 26.22 -8.66
CA HIS A 213 8.86 27.03 -8.34
C HIS A 213 7.59 26.18 -8.42
N VAL A 214 6.76 26.29 -7.39
CA VAL A 214 5.41 25.70 -7.35
C VAL A 214 4.42 26.82 -7.15
N THR A 215 3.34 26.80 -7.93
CA THR A 215 2.20 27.69 -7.74
C THR A 215 0.99 26.86 -7.35
N ALA A 216 0.39 27.19 -6.22
CA ALA A 216 -0.80 26.52 -5.69
C ALA A 216 -2.02 27.42 -5.94
N HIS A 217 -3.03 26.87 -6.62
CA HIS A 217 -4.29 27.56 -6.87
C HIS A 217 -5.41 26.88 -6.09
N LEU A 218 -6.15 27.68 -5.31
CA LEU A 218 -7.31 27.23 -4.58
C LEU A 218 -8.59 27.66 -5.30
N TYR A 219 -9.44 26.69 -5.62
CA TYR A 219 -10.74 26.92 -6.24
C TYR A 219 -11.85 26.50 -5.30
N GLU A 220 -12.88 27.33 -5.23
CA GLU A 220 -14.11 27.09 -4.49
C GLU A 220 -15.26 26.96 -5.48
N PHE A 221 -16.00 25.85 -5.37
CA PHE A 221 -17.14 25.58 -6.22
C PHE A 221 -18.43 25.67 -5.43
N ARG A 222 -19.43 26.32 -6.02
CA ARG A 222 -20.80 26.30 -5.51
C ARG A 222 -21.43 24.94 -5.80
N SER A 223 -21.21 24.00 -4.88
CA SER A 223 -21.69 22.63 -4.98
C SER A 223 -23.22 22.55 -5.21
N ALA A 224 -24.00 23.43 -4.57
CA ALA A 224 -25.45 23.50 -4.72
C ALA A 224 -25.90 23.71 -6.19
N ASP A 225 -25.21 24.60 -6.92
CA ASP A 225 -25.54 24.91 -8.31
C ASP A 225 -25.20 23.72 -9.22
N TYR A 226 -24.06 23.06 -8.97
CA TYR A 226 -23.66 21.88 -9.72
C TYR A 226 -24.63 20.71 -9.51
N TYR A 227 -24.96 20.39 -8.26
CA TYR A 227 -25.87 19.29 -7.94
C TYR A 227 -27.30 19.53 -8.41
N SER A 228 -27.77 20.79 -8.41
CA SER A 228 -29.10 21.12 -8.94
C SER A 228 -29.23 20.84 -10.44
N ARG A 229 -28.16 21.09 -11.21
CA ARG A 229 -28.14 20.94 -12.67
C ARG A 229 -27.82 19.51 -13.11
N PHE A 230 -26.78 18.91 -12.55
CA PHE A 230 -26.23 17.66 -13.06
C PHE A 230 -26.63 16.43 -12.24
N ARG A 231 -27.09 16.63 -10.99
CA ARG A 231 -27.50 15.55 -10.05
C ARG A 231 -26.48 14.39 -9.97
N LYS A 232 -25.21 14.72 -10.11
CA LYS A 232 -24.07 13.79 -10.09
C LYS A 232 -22.98 14.35 -9.20
N GLU A 233 -22.12 13.49 -8.68
CA GLU A 233 -20.94 13.88 -7.94
C GLU A 233 -20.00 14.72 -8.82
N ILE A 234 -19.29 15.68 -8.20
CA ILE A 234 -18.29 16.48 -8.88
C ILE A 234 -17.07 15.57 -9.13
N PRO A 235 -16.68 15.30 -10.38
CA PRO A 235 -15.50 14.50 -10.66
C PRO A 235 -14.26 15.28 -10.22
N GLY A 236 -13.28 14.62 -9.59
CA GLY A 236 -12.02 15.26 -9.23
C GLY A 236 -11.14 15.65 -10.41
N SER A 237 -11.45 15.17 -11.62
CA SER A 237 -10.81 15.57 -12.87
C SER A 237 -11.50 16.77 -13.53
N ILE A 238 -12.14 17.64 -12.73
CA ILE A 238 -12.82 18.82 -13.28
C ILE A 238 -11.79 19.72 -13.95
N ASN A 239 -12.08 20.13 -15.19
CA ASN A 239 -11.22 21.06 -15.89
C ASN A 239 -11.37 22.45 -15.26
N VAL A 240 -10.31 22.93 -14.61
CA VAL A 240 -10.25 24.27 -14.00
C VAL A 240 -9.65 25.32 -14.94
N ASP A 241 -9.33 24.93 -16.18
CA ASP A 241 -8.77 25.83 -17.18
C ASP A 241 -9.78 26.93 -17.55
N GLY A 242 -9.34 28.18 -17.48
CA GLY A 242 -10.18 29.37 -17.66
C GLY A 242 -10.97 29.82 -16.42
N LEU A 243 -10.85 29.14 -15.27
CA LEU A 243 -11.36 29.65 -13.99
C LEU A 243 -10.30 30.52 -13.31
N LEU A 244 -10.74 31.61 -12.68
CA LEU A 244 -9.87 32.40 -11.82
C LEU A 244 -9.76 31.71 -10.45
N PRO A 245 -8.55 31.49 -9.91
CA PRO A 245 -8.39 30.99 -8.55
C PRO A 245 -8.93 32.00 -7.54
N ASN A 246 -9.48 31.49 -6.43
CA ASN A 246 -9.88 32.35 -5.30
C ASN A 246 -8.67 32.78 -4.47
N ASP A 247 -7.69 31.90 -4.37
CA ASP A 247 -6.41 32.19 -3.74
C ASP A 247 -5.27 31.56 -4.56
N GLU A 248 -4.16 32.27 -4.61
CA GLU A 248 -2.97 31.91 -5.39
C GLU A 248 -1.72 32.15 -4.55
N GLN A 249 -0.88 31.11 -4.45
CA GLN A 249 0.38 31.20 -3.73
C GLN A 249 1.54 30.72 -4.59
N HIS A 250 2.58 31.55 -4.66
CA HIS A 250 3.85 31.19 -5.28
C HIS A 250 4.86 30.77 -4.21
N ILE A 251 5.45 29.60 -4.40
CA ILE A 251 6.41 29.00 -3.47
C ILE A 251 7.72 28.76 -4.22
N ASP A 252 8.78 29.41 -3.74
CA ASP A 252 10.15 29.16 -4.20
C ASP A 252 10.78 27.99 -3.43
N LEU A 253 11.10 26.94 -4.18
CA LEU A 253 11.70 25.70 -3.72
C LEU A 253 13.21 25.62 -4.03
N SER A 254 13.79 26.66 -4.64
CA SER A 254 15.19 26.70 -5.07
C SER A 254 16.20 26.44 -3.95
N HIS A 255 15.81 26.74 -2.70
CA HIS A 255 16.66 26.59 -1.52
C HIS A 255 16.52 25.25 -0.79
N PHE A 256 15.62 24.35 -1.24
CA PHE A 256 15.30 23.12 -0.51
C PHE A 256 15.95 21.88 -1.14
N HIS A 257 16.72 21.16 -0.32
CA HIS A 257 17.26 19.84 -0.63
C HIS A 257 16.51 18.77 0.20
N GLY A 258 15.41 18.22 -0.32
CA GLY A 258 14.66 17.11 0.32
C GLY A 258 13.40 17.53 1.11
N PHE A 259 12.39 16.66 1.11
CA PHE A 259 10.95 16.99 1.16
C PHE A 259 10.28 17.07 2.53
N GLN A 260 9.72 18.24 2.90
CA GLN A 260 8.38 18.38 3.47
C GLN A 260 7.96 19.87 3.45
N PHE A 261 6.81 20.19 2.86
CA PHE A 261 6.22 21.54 2.95
C PHE A 261 4.87 21.47 3.66
N ARG A 262 4.62 22.45 4.51
CA ARG A 262 3.36 22.66 5.23
C ARG A 262 2.70 23.90 4.66
N PHE A 263 1.60 23.70 3.95
CA PHE A 263 0.68 24.79 3.61
C PHE A 263 -0.09 25.20 4.88
N ARG A 264 -0.26 26.51 5.12
CA ARG A 264 -0.99 27.06 6.27
C ARG A 264 -1.86 28.22 5.79
N GLU A 265 -3.17 28.07 5.93
CA GLU A 265 -4.10 29.20 5.98
C GLU A 265 -4.64 29.36 7.42
N PRO A 266 -4.67 30.57 7.99
CA PRO A 266 -5.50 30.82 9.17
C PRO A 266 -6.97 30.73 8.76
N GLY A 267 -7.76 29.94 9.50
CA GLY A 267 -9.19 29.80 9.24
C GLY A 267 -9.93 31.14 9.24
N PRO A 268 -11.05 31.26 8.51
CA PRO A 268 -11.77 32.51 8.43
C PRO A 268 -12.38 32.85 9.80
N ASN A 269 -11.90 33.93 10.42
CA ASN A 269 -12.63 34.63 11.47
C ASN A 269 -13.93 35.15 10.86
N VAL A 270 -15.04 34.47 11.13
CA VAL A 270 -16.38 35.00 10.88
C VAL A 270 -17.18 34.91 12.17
N GLU A 271 -16.97 35.90 13.05
CA GLU A 271 -18.07 36.37 13.90
C GLU A 271 -19.09 37.04 12.99
N SER A 272 -20.17 36.32 12.69
CA SER A 272 -21.54 36.82 12.69
C SER A 272 -22.45 35.75 12.11
N SER A 273 -23.28 35.21 12.99
CA SER A 273 -24.66 34.81 12.74
C SER A 273 -25.05 34.65 11.27
N LEU A 274 -25.13 33.41 10.80
CA LEU A 274 -26.36 32.84 10.24
C LEU A 274 -26.15 31.36 9.94
N SER A 275 -26.93 30.56 10.64
CA SER A 275 -27.23 29.16 10.38
C SER A 275 -27.51 28.90 8.89
N LYS A 276 -26.56 28.25 8.21
CA LYS A 276 -26.85 27.42 7.03
C LYS A 276 -25.69 26.45 6.79
N CYS A 277 -25.99 25.19 7.07
CA CYS A 277 -25.22 24.04 6.60
C CYS A 277 -24.92 24.21 5.10
N LEU A 278 -23.66 24.46 4.73
CA LEU A 278 -23.19 24.42 3.35
C LEU A 278 -21.98 23.50 3.30
N LYS A 279 -22.21 22.30 2.74
CA LYS A 279 -21.17 21.37 2.30
C LYS A 279 -20.38 22.05 1.16
N MET A 280 -19.32 22.77 1.51
CA MET A 280 -18.42 23.40 0.53
C MET A 280 -17.35 22.40 0.09
N GLY A 281 -17.30 22.12 -1.21
CA GLY A 281 -16.20 21.36 -1.81
C GLY A 281 -15.11 22.33 -2.23
N LYS A 282 -13.98 22.33 -1.52
CA LYS A 282 -12.76 23.02 -1.95
C LYS A 282 -11.94 22.08 -2.83
N LEU A 283 -11.32 22.62 -3.86
CA LEU A 283 -10.44 21.88 -4.78
C LEU A 283 -9.10 22.60 -4.87
N ALA A 284 -8.01 21.87 -4.64
CA ALA A 284 -6.65 22.38 -4.77
C ALA A 284 -5.99 21.81 -6.03
N ALA A 285 -5.39 22.69 -6.83
CA ALA A 285 -4.62 22.33 -8.01
C ALA A 285 -3.19 22.88 -7.90
N LEU A 286 -2.21 22.10 -8.40
CA LEU A 286 -0.80 22.47 -8.36
C LEU A 286 -0.24 22.63 -9.77
N PHE A 287 0.49 23.73 -9.96
CA PHE A 287 1.14 24.09 -11.21
C PHE A 287 2.65 24.25 -10.99
N SER A 288 3.43 23.91 -12.01
CA SER A 288 4.85 24.27 -12.12
C SER A 288 5.15 24.72 -13.55
N GLU A 289 6.25 25.46 -13.75
CA GLU A 289 6.65 26.07 -15.04
C GLU A 289 6.70 25.08 -16.22
N LYS A 290 6.77 23.78 -15.94
CA LYS A 290 6.82 22.69 -16.92
C LYS A 290 5.47 22.04 -17.24
N GLY A 291 4.35 22.54 -16.71
CA GLY A 291 2.99 22.08 -17.05
C GLY A 291 2.07 21.80 -15.85
N PHE A 292 0.88 21.26 -16.13
CA PHE A 292 -0.11 20.81 -15.13
C PHE A 292 0.27 19.43 -14.60
N TYR A 293 0.26 19.24 -13.27
CA TYR A 293 0.77 18.02 -12.64
C TYR A 293 -0.30 17.15 -11.99
N ASP A 294 -1.21 17.72 -11.19
CA ASP A 294 -2.19 16.92 -10.44
C ASP A 294 -3.33 17.74 -9.81
N THR A 295 -4.44 17.07 -9.48
CA THR A 295 -5.61 17.63 -8.75
C THR A 295 -6.01 16.73 -7.59
N LEU A 296 -6.18 17.31 -6.40
CA LEU A 296 -6.73 16.58 -5.25
C LEU A 296 -8.25 16.41 -5.38
N ASN A 297 -8.67 15.32 -6.02
CA ASN A 297 -9.91 14.57 -5.73
C ASN A 297 -10.03 13.29 -6.58
N GLY A 298 -8.95 12.52 -6.71
CA GLY A 298 -8.96 11.25 -7.43
C GLY A 298 -9.27 10.07 -6.51
N SER A 299 -10.54 9.71 -6.34
CA SER A 299 -10.88 8.32 -5.99
C SER A 299 -10.46 7.43 -7.16
N ARG A 300 -9.47 6.55 -6.95
CA ARG A 300 -9.30 5.34 -7.76
C ARG A 300 -10.10 4.21 -7.13
#